data_AF-A0A660SRD9-F1
#
_entry.id   AF-A0A660SRD9-F1
#
_cell.length_a   1.000
_cell.length_b   1.000
_cell.length_c   1.000
_cell.angle_alpha   90.00
_cell.angle_beta   90.00
_cell.angle_gamma   90.00
#
_symmetry.space_group_name_H-M   'P 1'
#
loop_
_entity.id
_entity.type
_entity.pdbx_description
1 polymer ?
#
loop_
_entity_poly.entity_id
_entity_poly.type
_entity_poly.pdbx_seq_one_letter_code
_entity_poly.pdbx_strand_id
1 'polypeptide(L)'
;CIRKTFEIARKKPAGDQFVFVNLVDTDMIYGHRRNPQGYHDAVAAIDAVLPELESLLDDGDVLAVTGDHGCDPTFKGTDHTREHVPLIFKTTGSDLLTADEASFGVRMSFSDLSVSIQKVFGKTPRGNGAAFL
;
A
#
# COMPACT_ATOMS: atom_id res chain seq x y z
N CYS A 1 -6.74 10.07 -7.59
CA CYS A 1 -6.58 9.50 -6.24
C CYS A 1 -5.55 10.26 -5.41
N ILE A 2 -4.28 10.35 -5.83
CA ILE A 2 -3.19 11.02 -5.10
C ILE A 2 -3.58 12.40 -4.54
N ARG A 3 -4.06 13.34 -5.38
CA ARG A 3 -4.52 14.67 -4.93
C ARG A 3 -5.51 14.60 -3.75
N LYS A 4 -6.42 13.62 -3.77
CA LYS A 4 -7.43 13.46 -2.71
C LYS A 4 -6.80 12.90 -1.42
N THR A 5 -5.84 11.99 -1.55
CA THR A 5 -5.03 11.50 -0.42
C THR A 5 -4.34 12.67 0.28
N PHE A 6 -3.70 13.57 -0.47
CA PHE A 6 -3.06 14.78 0.07
C PHE A 6 -4.05 15.74 0.72
N GLU A 7 -5.24 15.94 0.12
CA GLU A 7 -6.30 16.74 0.76
C GLU A 7 -6.70 16.18 2.13
N ILE A 8 -6.79 14.86 2.26
CA ILE A 8 -7.18 14.21 3.53
C ILE A 8 -6.03 14.33 4.54
N ALA A 9 -4.80 13.99 4.14
CA ALA A 9 -3.61 14.08 4.99
C ALA A 9 -3.37 15.50 5.52
N ARG A 10 -3.64 16.54 4.72
CA ARG A 10 -3.52 17.94 5.16
C ARG A 10 -4.67 18.41 6.06
N LYS A 11 -5.88 17.86 5.87
CA LYS A 11 -7.06 18.29 6.65
C LYS A 11 -7.04 17.78 8.09
N LYS A 12 -6.42 16.62 8.35
CA LYS A 12 -6.30 16.00 9.68
C LYS A 12 -7.64 16.02 10.46
N PRO A 13 -8.70 15.37 9.93
CA PRO A 13 -9.97 15.30 10.63
C PRO A 13 -9.81 14.60 11.99
N ALA A 14 -10.63 14.99 12.97
CA ALA A 14 -10.53 14.44 14.32
C ALA A 14 -10.87 12.95 14.38
N GLY A 15 -10.15 12.21 15.25
CA GLY A 15 -10.34 10.79 15.49
C GLY A 15 -9.68 9.88 14.44
N ASP A 16 -9.53 8.61 14.78
CA ASP A 16 -8.85 7.61 13.93
C ASP A 16 -9.49 7.50 12.54
N GLN A 17 -8.66 7.53 11.49
CA GLN A 17 -9.09 7.43 10.10
C GLN A 17 -8.49 6.20 9.43
N PHE A 18 -9.28 5.53 8.57
CA PHE A 18 -8.77 4.54 7.63
C PHE A 18 -8.95 5.04 6.20
N VAL A 19 -7.85 5.40 5.56
CA VAL A 19 -7.84 5.93 4.19
C VAL A 19 -7.36 4.85 3.25
N PHE A 20 -8.28 4.22 2.52
CA PHE A 20 -7.96 3.18 1.55
C PHE A 20 -8.04 3.71 0.12
N VAL A 21 -6.92 3.68 -0.59
CA VAL A 21 -6.77 4.30 -1.92
C VAL A 21 -6.35 3.24 -2.93
N ASN A 22 -7.04 3.20 -4.07
CA ASN A 22 -6.64 2.41 -5.22
C ASN A 22 -6.05 3.31 -6.33
N LEU A 23 -4.88 2.96 -6.84
CA LEU A 23 -4.20 3.65 -7.95
C LEU A 23 -4.26 2.77 -9.20
N VAL A 24 -5.37 2.87 -9.92
CA VAL A 24 -5.79 1.87 -10.94
C VAL A 24 -5.05 1.98 -12.28
N ASP A 25 -4.33 3.07 -12.55
CA ASP A 25 -3.78 3.34 -13.89
C ASP A 25 -2.70 2.33 -14.30
N THR A 26 -1.92 1.80 -13.35
CA THR A 26 -0.93 0.74 -13.59
C THR A 26 -1.57 -0.51 -14.19
N ASP A 27 -2.82 -0.80 -13.85
CA ASP A 27 -3.58 -1.92 -14.41
C ASP A 27 -4.33 -1.53 -15.69
N MET A 28 -5.28 -0.59 -15.58
CA MET A 28 -6.25 -0.28 -16.64
C MET A 28 -5.65 0.44 -17.86
N ILE A 29 -4.68 1.32 -17.63
CA ILE A 29 -4.08 2.15 -18.69
C ILE A 29 -2.80 1.51 -19.23
N TYR A 30 -2.00 0.86 -18.38
CA TYR A 30 -0.66 0.40 -18.77
C TYR A 30 -0.51 -1.13 -18.80
N GLY A 31 -0.98 -1.84 -17.78
CA GLY A 31 -0.87 -3.29 -17.66
C GLY A 31 -1.64 -4.02 -18.76
N HIS A 32 -2.96 -3.88 -18.80
CA HIS A 32 -3.82 -4.50 -19.82
C HIS A 32 -3.47 -4.11 -21.26
N ARG A 33 -2.87 -2.92 -21.45
CA ARG A 33 -2.47 -2.40 -22.76
C ARG A 33 -1.04 -2.77 -23.15
N ARG A 34 -0.33 -3.53 -22.30
CA ARG A 34 1.05 -3.98 -22.52
C ARG A 34 1.97 -2.84 -22.92
N ASN A 35 1.95 -1.78 -22.10
CA ASN A 35 2.80 -0.61 -22.27
C ASN A 35 3.83 -0.52 -21.13
N PRO A 36 5.03 -1.13 -21.29
CA PRO A 36 6.05 -1.14 -20.25
C PRO A 36 6.53 0.25 -19.85
N GLN A 37 6.70 1.17 -20.82
CA GLN A 37 7.18 2.52 -20.54
C GLN A 37 6.15 3.29 -19.71
N GLY A 38 4.88 3.27 -20.11
CA GLY A 38 3.83 3.95 -19.36
C GLY A 38 3.61 3.34 -17.96
N TYR A 39 3.78 2.02 -17.82
CA TYR A 39 3.75 1.36 -16.51
C TYR A 39 4.90 1.87 -15.62
N HIS A 40 6.12 1.92 -16.16
CA HIS A 40 7.28 2.47 -15.46
C HIS A 40 7.05 3.92 -15.02
N ASP A 41 6.60 4.77 -15.93
CA ASP A 41 6.33 6.19 -15.64
C ASP A 41 5.26 6.35 -14.56
N ALA A 42 4.23 5.50 -14.57
CA ALA A 42 3.18 5.50 -13.55
C ALA A 42 3.70 5.08 -12.17
N VAL A 43 4.53 4.04 -12.08
CA VAL A 43 5.18 3.63 -10.82
C VAL A 43 6.11 4.72 -10.32
N ALA A 44 6.91 5.34 -11.19
CA ALA A 44 7.79 6.45 -10.83
C ALA A 44 7.01 7.67 -10.32
N ALA A 45 5.84 7.97 -10.89
CA ALA A 45 4.97 9.05 -10.40
C ALA A 45 4.38 8.76 -9.02
N ILE A 46 4.13 7.49 -8.68
CA ILE A 46 3.70 7.06 -7.34
C ILE A 46 4.86 7.24 -6.36
N ASP A 47 6.05 6.74 -6.70
CA ASP A 47 7.26 6.86 -5.88
C ASP A 47 7.58 8.33 -5.54
N ALA A 48 7.53 9.21 -6.55
CA ALA A 48 7.84 10.63 -6.41
C ALA A 48 6.98 11.38 -5.38
N VAL A 49 5.76 10.90 -5.07
CA VAL A 49 4.87 11.55 -4.10
C VAL A 49 4.97 10.97 -2.69
N LEU A 50 5.60 9.80 -2.51
CA LEU A 50 5.70 9.15 -1.20
C LEU A 50 6.44 10.01 -0.17
N PRO A 51 7.59 10.66 -0.47
CA PRO A 51 8.28 11.49 0.53
C PRO A 51 7.44 12.66 1.04
N GLU A 52 6.69 13.34 0.16
CA GLU A 52 5.80 14.43 0.57
C GLU A 52 4.64 13.89 1.41
N LEU A 53 4.05 12.75 1.02
CA LEU A 53 2.97 12.13 1.80
C LEU A 53 3.45 11.72 3.19
N GLU A 54 4.64 11.11 3.29
CA GLU A 54 5.27 10.74 4.56
C GLU A 54 5.48 11.94 5.48
N SER A 55 5.88 13.10 4.94
CA SER A 55 6.08 14.32 5.73
C SER A 55 4.80 14.90 6.35
N LEU A 56 3.62 14.44 5.91
CA LEU A 56 2.33 14.88 6.41
C LEU A 56 1.76 13.98 7.50
N LEU A 57 2.32 12.78 7.70
CA LEU A 57 1.89 11.81 8.69
C LEU A 57 2.26 12.27 10.11
N ASP A 58 1.35 12.06 11.06
CA ASP A 58 1.57 12.34 12.47
C ASP A 58 2.18 11.15 13.21
N ASP A 59 2.67 11.37 14.44
CA ASP A 59 3.12 10.29 15.31
C ASP A 59 1.96 9.31 15.57
N GLY A 60 2.21 8.03 15.34
CA GLY A 60 1.22 6.95 15.41
C GLY A 60 0.61 6.57 14.06
N ASP A 61 0.77 7.39 13.02
CA ASP A 61 0.24 7.07 11.69
C ASP A 61 1.02 5.91 11.02
N VAL A 62 0.32 5.22 10.14
CA VAL A 62 0.83 4.11 9.34
C VAL A 62 0.59 4.36 7.86
N LEU A 63 1.65 4.18 7.07
CA LEU A 63 1.58 4.07 5.62
C LEU A 63 1.82 2.61 5.21
N ALA A 64 0.84 2.02 4.52
CA ALA A 64 0.97 0.69 3.91
C ALA A 64 0.78 0.78 2.40
N VAL A 65 1.68 0.16 1.64
CA VAL A 65 1.61 0.08 0.16
C VAL A 65 1.64 -1.38 -0.26
N THR A 66 0.68 -1.78 -1.08
CA THR A 66 0.54 -3.13 -1.64
C THR A 66 -0.10 -3.10 -3.02
N GLY A 67 -0.03 -4.22 -3.74
CA GLY A 67 -0.93 -4.53 -4.85
C GLY A 67 -2.00 -5.56 -4.46
N ASP A 68 -2.87 -5.91 -5.39
CA ASP A 68 -3.90 -6.95 -5.28
C ASP A 68 -3.73 -8.09 -6.31
N HIS A 69 -2.96 -7.85 -7.38
CA HIS A 69 -2.50 -8.87 -8.34
C HIS A 69 -1.33 -8.33 -9.18
N GLY A 70 -0.84 -9.15 -10.12
CA GLY A 70 0.07 -8.72 -11.17
C GLY A 70 -0.68 -8.29 -12.44
N CYS A 71 -0.05 -7.45 -13.25
CA CYS A 71 -0.50 -7.12 -14.60
C CYS A 71 0.71 -6.78 -15.47
N ASP A 72 1.59 -7.76 -15.66
CA ASP A 72 2.89 -7.60 -16.34
C ASP A 72 2.73 -7.02 -17.76
N PRO A 73 3.21 -5.80 -18.03
CA PRO A 73 3.02 -5.14 -19.32
C PRO A 73 3.85 -5.76 -20.45
N THR A 74 4.72 -6.72 -20.16
CA THR A 74 5.52 -7.48 -21.14
C THR A 74 4.97 -8.88 -21.41
N PHE A 75 3.96 -9.31 -20.63
CA PHE A 75 3.36 -10.63 -20.79
C PHE A 75 2.47 -10.71 -22.03
N LYS A 76 2.28 -11.93 -22.53
CA LYS A 76 1.36 -12.17 -23.67
C LYS A 76 -0.12 -12.01 -23.26
N GLY A 77 -0.99 -11.80 -24.25
CA GLY A 77 -2.42 -11.60 -24.02
C GLY A 77 -2.70 -10.27 -23.31
N THR A 78 -3.88 -10.12 -22.72
CA THR A 78 -4.33 -8.87 -22.10
C THR A 78 -4.91 -9.07 -20.70
N ASP A 79 -4.80 -10.25 -20.11
CA ASP A 79 -5.34 -10.51 -18.77
C ASP A 79 -4.27 -10.28 -17.68
N HIS A 80 -4.71 -10.30 -16.43
CA HIS A 80 -3.84 -10.23 -15.24
C HIS A 80 -2.84 -11.40 -15.19
N THR A 81 -1.79 -11.19 -14.41
CA THR A 81 -0.78 -12.20 -14.10
C THR A 81 -0.85 -12.57 -12.62
N ARG A 82 -0.62 -13.85 -12.31
CA ARG A 82 -0.65 -14.35 -10.94
C ARG A 82 0.72 -14.16 -10.30
N GLU A 83 0.90 -13.04 -9.61
CA GLU A 83 2.17 -12.63 -9.02
C GLU A 83 2.06 -12.38 -7.52
N HIS A 84 3.20 -12.42 -6.82
CA HIS A 84 3.30 -11.83 -5.49
C HIS A 84 3.20 -10.31 -5.62
N VAL A 85 2.62 -9.67 -4.61
CA VAL A 85 2.51 -8.22 -4.52
C VAL A 85 3.47 -7.71 -3.44
N PRO A 86 4.04 -6.50 -3.59
CA PRO A 86 4.87 -5.92 -2.54
C PRO A 86 4.03 -5.66 -1.29
N LEU A 87 4.67 -5.69 -0.12
CA LEU A 87 4.11 -5.20 1.13
C LEU A 87 5.13 -4.27 1.76
N ILE A 88 4.85 -2.98 1.72
CA ILE A 88 5.59 -1.95 2.44
C ILE A 88 4.71 -1.50 3.59
N PHE A 89 5.28 -1.44 4.79
CA PHE A 89 4.59 -0.96 5.98
C PHE A 89 5.54 -0.07 6.75
N LYS A 90 5.12 1.16 7.00
CA LYS A 90 5.91 2.18 7.69
C LYS A 90 5.08 2.80 8.80
N THR A 91 5.70 2.99 9.96
CA THR A 91 5.14 3.72 11.10
C THR A 91 5.87 5.05 11.27
N THR A 92 5.16 6.09 11.68
CA THR A 92 5.75 7.39 12.05
C THR A 92 5.70 7.55 13.56
N GLY A 93 6.84 7.83 14.21
CA GLY A 93 6.90 8.12 15.65
C GLY A 93 6.38 7.00 16.59
N SER A 94 6.31 5.76 16.11
CA SER A 94 5.66 4.65 16.81
C SER A 94 6.55 3.42 16.90
N ASP A 95 6.58 2.81 18.09
CA ASP A 95 7.29 1.56 18.41
C ASP A 95 6.56 0.30 17.92
N LEU A 96 5.48 0.44 17.13
CA LEU A 96 4.75 -0.68 16.52
C LEU A 96 5.63 -1.56 15.64
N LEU A 97 6.71 -1.01 15.09
CA LEU A 97 7.77 -1.74 14.44
C LEU A 97 9.08 -1.44 15.17
N THR A 98 9.86 -2.47 15.44
CA THR A 98 11.21 -2.29 15.97
C THR A 98 12.18 -1.96 14.84
N ALA A 99 13.22 -1.18 15.11
CA ALA A 99 14.21 -0.77 14.11
C ALA A 99 14.92 -1.95 13.41
N ASP A 100 14.86 -3.15 13.99
CA ASP A 100 15.46 -4.38 13.47
C ASP A 100 14.51 -5.17 12.52
N GLU A 101 13.23 -4.78 12.40
CA GLU A 101 12.26 -5.42 11.51
C GLU A 101 12.40 -4.93 10.07
N ALA A 102 13.47 -5.36 9.40
CA ALA A 102 13.71 -5.08 7.99
C ALA A 102 12.81 -5.87 7.02
N SER A 103 12.11 -6.91 7.50
CA SER A 103 11.30 -7.80 6.64
C SER A 103 10.22 -8.56 7.42
N PHE A 104 9.03 -8.65 6.83
CA PHE A 104 7.91 -9.48 7.33
C PHE A 104 7.90 -10.90 6.74
N GLY A 105 8.95 -11.26 5.98
CA GLY A 105 9.00 -12.48 5.17
C GLY A 105 7.95 -12.47 4.05
N VAL A 106 7.77 -13.63 3.41
CA VAL A 106 6.66 -13.83 2.45
C VAL A 106 5.38 -14.06 3.24
N ARG A 107 4.38 -13.21 2.99
CA ARG A 107 3.05 -13.36 3.60
C ARG A 107 2.25 -14.43 2.87
N MET A 108 1.50 -15.22 3.62
CA MET A 108 0.73 -16.33 3.07
C MET A 108 -0.62 -15.89 2.48
N SER A 109 -1.09 -14.70 2.85
CA SER A 109 -2.39 -14.18 2.42
C SER A 109 -2.41 -12.65 2.45
N PHE A 110 -3.16 -12.03 1.54
CA PHE A 110 -3.46 -10.58 1.59
C PHE A 110 -4.22 -10.21 2.87
N SER A 111 -4.93 -11.16 3.47
CA SER A 111 -5.62 -10.98 4.75
C SER A 111 -4.66 -10.62 5.89
N ASP A 112 -3.36 -10.94 5.78
CA ASP A 112 -2.34 -10.62 6.78
C ASP A 112 -2.21 -9.11 6.99
N LEU A 113 -2.32 -8.31 5.92
CA LEU A 113 -2.34 -6.85 6.01
C LEU A 113 -3.60 -6.37 6.74
N SER A 114 -4.77 -6.92 6.41
CA SER A 114 -6.03 -6.55 7.06
C SER A 114 -6.01 -6.80 8.57
N VAL A 115 -5.54 -7.96 9.02
CA VAL A 115 -5.47 -8.28 10.45
C VAL A 115 -4.39 -7.46 11.18
N SER A 116 -3.32 -7.06 10.49
CA SER A 116 -2.30 -6.17 11.05
C SER A 116 -2.82 -4.75 11.19
N ILE A 117 -3.53 -4.22 10.20
CA ILE A 117 -4.20 -2.91 10.31
C ILE A 117 -5.21 -2.89 11.46
N GLN A 118 -5.96 -3.98 11.69
CA GLN A 118 -6.86 -4.06 12.86
C GLN A 118 -6.12 -3.88 14.19
N LYS A 119 -4.89 -4.42 14.33
CA LYS A 119 -4.05 -4.20 15.52
C LYS A 119 -3.63 -2.74 15.67
N VAL A 120 -3.31 -2.04 14.57
CA VAL A 120 -2.98 -0.59 14.59
C VAL A 120 -4.13 0.21 15.23
N PHE A 121 -5.38 -0.11 14.88
CA PHE A 121 -6.57 0.53 15.47
C PHE A 121 -6.96 -0.01 16.87
N GLY A 122 -6.09 -0.78 17.52
CA GLY A 122 -6.36 -1.40 18.82
C GLY A 122 -7.54 -2.37 18.83
N LYS A 123 -7.90 -2.96 17.67
CA LYS A 123 -9.00 -3.91 17.55
C LYS A 123 -8.51 -5.34 17.69
N THR A 124 -9.37 -6.22 18.19
CA THR A 124 -9.14 -7.67 18.13
C THR A 124 -9.22 -8.13 16.67
N PRO A 125 -8.15 -8.71 16.10
CA PRO A 125 -8.15 -9.12 14.70
C PRO A 125 -9.22 -10.17 14.38
N ARG A 126 -9.90 -9.99 13.26
CA ARG A 126 -10.87 -10.93 12.69
C ARG A 126 -10.52 -11.26 11.24
N GLY A 127 -10.82 -12.49 10.83
CA GLY A 127 -10.54 -13.00 9.48
C GLY A 127 -9.48 -14.10 9.47
N ASN A 128 -9.09 -14.54 8.28
CA ASN A 128 -8.23 -15.71 8.08
C ASN A 128 -6.73 -15.36 7.94
N GLY A 129 -6.33 -14.11 8.24
CA GLY A 129 -4.95 -13.65 8.12
C GLY A 129 -4.14 -13.87 9.41
N ALA A 130 -2.82 -13.86 9.27
CA ALA A 130 -1.88 -13.81 10.39
C ALA A 130 -1.26 -12.42 10.48
N ALA A 131 -1.43 -11.74 11.62
CA ALA A 131 -0.82 -10.44 11.85
C ALA A 131 0.71 -10.54 11.90
N PHE A 132 1.38 -9.50 11.44
CA PHE A 132 2.85 -9.38 11.45
C PHE A 132 3.37 -8.23 12.32
N LEU A 133 2.45 -7.48 12.92
CA LEU A 133 2.70 -6.61 14.07
C LEU A 133 2.46 -7.39 15.36
#